data_AF-A0A8S2MBP9-F1
#
_entry.id   AF-A0A8S2MBP9-F1
#
_cell.length_a   1.000
_cell.length_b   1.000
_cell.length_c   1.000
_cell.angle_alpha   90.00
_cell.angle_beta   90.00
_cell.angle_gamma   90.00
#
_symmetry.space_group_name_H-M   'P 1'
#
loop_
_entity.id
_entity.type
_entity.pdbx_description
1 polymer ?
#
loop_
_entity_poly.entity_id
_entity_poly.type
_entity_poly.pdbx_seq_one_letter_code
_entity_poly.pdbx_strand_id
1 'polypeptide(L)'
;IIADYTKLSSNTIQIQFPETNDNDEYMIIIKELQDIASAIRVTSCLLLPLIMNEDEDNLLAENTSDVLPLLSGMIQMYNRNDQRLYGFSFIELVDGLSKLMVRGRSHTFIDQNLVDLLLNLLENSAKNNDLLECVSNAILNASFDEKVQRFLDSDRAIRIITCAQNNSRSQLVQKNCEAILWTLNRIPHRHCSTISNSCQLQGHIMISYNRSVIAMCLKIRDRLKALHYSVWLDVDNINGGVLESMAQAVEDSSIVLICMNEQYKQSYYCRLEYATELRKPCIPCLMQPRFRPYGWLGIIKGAKLHVDFATLPFEEAFALLIREIEIIRRDIIVKNNCNATYDKTNPPFYHQHGDGFTSADSNYVDNDLNRKYPSCLEKTNVAMSWDVSEVKQWLERIELSHLETALIDVDGKLLCTLHKMKQSSADSYYKFLDKHFDRIQAAQMSDTLKFDYELECLFNSIE
;
A
#
# COMPACT_ATOMS: atom_id res chain seq x y z
N ILE A 1 -23.25 -10.58 21.26
CA ILE A 1 -21.83 -10.65 21.73
C ILE A 1 -21.44 -12.06 22.19
N ILE A 2 -21.71 -12.49 23.44
CA ILE A 2 -21.28 -13.82 23.97
C ILE A 2 -21.87 -14.99 23.18
N ALA A 3 -23.17 -14.93 22.86
CA ALA A 3 -23.91 -16.05 22.26
C ALA A 3 -23.53 -16.35 20.81
N ASP A 4 -23.01 -15.37 20.06
CA ASP A 4 -22.69 -15.55 18.64
C ASP A 4 -21.30 -16.16 18.44
N TYR A 5 -20.32 -15.76 19.24
CA TYR A 5 -18.97 -16.32 19.20
C TYR A 5 -18.85 -17.70 19.84
N THR A 6 -19.59 -17.96 20.93
CA THR A 6 -19.67 -19.32 21.50
C THR A 6 -20.41 -20.30 20.60
N LYS A 7 -21.37 -19.83 19.78
CA LYS A 7 -22.02 -20.65 18.74
C LYS A 7 -21.10 -20.98 17.56
N LEU A 8 -20.18 -20.08 17.21
CA LEU A 8 -19.19 -20.31 16.15
C LEU A 8 -18.10 -21.31 16.59
N SER A 9 -17.65 -21.29 17.85
CA SER A 9 -16.68 -22.26 18.37
C SER A 9 -17.23 -23.69 18.50
N SER A 10 -18.55 -23.85 18.65
CA SER A 10 -19.19 -25.17 18.79
C SER A 10 -19.37 -25.94 17.48
N ASN A 11 -19.11 -25.33 16.31
CA ASN A 11 -19.43 -25.94 15.01
C ASN A 11 -18.23 -26.55 14.26
N THR A 12 -17.00 -26.53 14.79
CA THR A 12 -15.82 -26.91 13.98
C THR A 12 -15.27 -28.31 14.23
N ILE A 13 -15.77 -29.09 15.20
CA ILE A 13 -15.38 -30.51 15.32
C ILE A 13 -16.58 -31.34 15.79
N GLN A 14 -17.43 -31.80 14.88
CA GLN A 14 -18.33 -32.92 15.16
C GLN A 14 -17.55 -34.24 14.96
N ILE A 15 -16.92 -34.70 16.02
CA ILE A 15 -16.44 -36.08 16.11
C ILE A 15 -17.61 -36.92 16.64
N GLN A 16 -18.20 -37.76 15.79
CA GLN A 16 -19.20 -38.76 16.21
C GLN A 16 -18.49 -40.00 16.75
N PHE A 17 -18.74 -40.35 18.01
CA PHE A 17 -18.29 -41.61 18.62
C PHE A 17 -19.40 -42.26 19.48
N PRO A 18 -19.31 -43.58 19.73
CA PRO A 18 -20.43 -44.40 20.16
C PRO A 18 -20.86 -44.13 21.61
N GLU A 19 -22.17 -44.21 21.85
CA GLU A 19 -22.78 -44.05 23.17
C GLU A 19 -22.30 -45.13 24.15
N THR A 20 -21.46 -44.75 25.12
CA THR A 20 -21.18 -45.56 26.31
C THR A 20 -21.15 -44.68 27.56
N ASN A 21 -21.70 -45.21 28.65
CA ASN A 21 -22.20 -44.50 29.83
C ASN A 21 -21.16 -43.93 30.82
N ASP A 22 -19.89 -43.72 30.43
CA ASP A 22 -18.87 -43.08 31.28
C ASP A 22 -18.67 -41.60 30.91
N ASN A 23 -19.78 -40.85 30.87
CA ASN A 23 -19.81 -39.52 30.27
C ASN A 23 -18.89 -38.47 30.93
N ASP A 24 -18.46 -38.63 32.18
CA ASP A 24 -17.69 -37.58 32.87
C ASP A 24 -16.18 -37.61 32.56
N GLU A 25 -15.54 -38.78 32.54
CA GLU A 25 -14.10 -38.89 32.24
C GLU A 25 -13.79 -38.61 30.76
N TYR A 26 -14.63 -39.10 29.85
CA TYR A 26 -14.49 -38.79 28.42
C TYR A 26 -14.66 -37.29 28.14
N MET A 27 -15.59 -36.61 28.83
CA MET A 27 -15.79 -35.17 28.66
C MET A 27 -14.64 -34.33 29.23
N ILE A 28 -13.99 -34.79 30.30
CA ILE A 28 -12.75 -34.16 30.81
C ILE A 28 -11.63 -34.28 29.78
N ILE A 29 -11.41 -35.47 29.22
CA ILE A 29 -10.37 -35.70 28.21
C ILE A 29 -10.65 -34.87 26.95
N ILE A 30 -11.89 -34.82 26.48
CA ILE A 30 -12.28 -34.00 25.32
C ILE A 30 -11.99 -32.51 25.58
N LYS A 31 -12.32 -32.02 26.77
CA LYS A 31 -12.07 -30.62 27.15
C LYS A 31 -10.57 -30.31 27.20
N GLU A 32 -9.75 -31.19 27.78
CA GLU A 32 -8.29 -30.99 27.80
C GLU A 32 -7.71 -30.98 26.38
N LEU A 33 -8.16 -31.87 25.50
CA LEU A 33 -7.73 -31.89 24.10
C LEU A 33 -8.13 -30.61 23.35
N GLN A 34 -9.32 -30.07 23.62
CA GLN A 34 -9.78 -28.79 23.06
C GLN A 34 -8.97 -27.59 23.59
N ASP A 35 -8.59 -27.60 24.87
CA ASP A 35 -7.76 -26.56 25.47
C ASP A 35 -6.33 -26.59 24.89
N ILE A 36 -5.75 -27.78 24.70
CA ILE A 36 -4.43 -27.94 24.04
C ILE A 36 -4.50 -27.44 22.59
N ALA A 37 -5.53 -27.83 21.84
CA ALA A 37 -5.71 -27.37 20.46
C ALA A 37 -5.86 -25.84 20.39
N SER A 38 -6.60 -25.25 21.34
CA SER A 38 -6.77 -23.81 21.45
C SER A 38 -5.46 -23.09 21.78
N ALA A 39 -4.65 -23.64 22.69
CA ALA A 39 -3.33 -23.10 23.02
C ALA A 39 -2.39 -23.09 21.80
N ILE A 40 -2.38 -24.18 21.01
CA ILE A 40 -1.60 -24.26 19.77
C ILE A 40 -2.07 -23.21 18.78
N ARG A 41 -3.39 -23.08 18.55
CA ARG A 41 -3.95 -22.08 17.63
C ARG A 41 -3.63 -20.64 18.05
N VAL A 42 -3.77 -20.31 19.34
CA VAL A 42 -3.38 -19.00 19.87
C VAL A 42 -1.90 -18.73 19.63
N THR A 43 -1.04 -19.69 19.94
CA THR A 43 0.41 -19.57 19.72
C THR A 43 0.72 -19.34 18.25
N SER A 44 0.08 -20.10 17.35
CA SER A 44 0.20 -19.91 15.91
C SER A 44 -0.23 -18.49 15.52
N CYS A 45 -1.40 -18.00 15.93
CA CYS A 45 -1.87 -16.64 15.64
C CYS A 45 -0.91 -15.55 16.11
N LEU A 46 -0.17 -15.75 17.21
CA LEU A 46 0.81 -14.78 17.72
C LEU A 46 2.13 -14.82 16.93
N LEU A 47 2.58 -16.00 16.50
CA LEU A 47 3.81 -16.17 15.72
C LEU A 47 3.65 -15.75 14.27
N LEU A 48 2.46 -15.96 13.74
CA LEU A 48 2.16 -15.86 12.34
C LEU A 48 2.38 -14.44 11.76
N PRO A 49 2.01 -13.34 12.45
CA PRO A 49 2.40 -11.98 12.06
C PRO A 49 3.91 -11.75 11.94
N LEU A 50 4.74 -12.53 12.64
CA LEU A 50 6.20 -12.41 12.66
C LEU A 50 6.86 -13.19 11.52
N ILE A 51 6.14 -14.14 10.90
CA ILE A 51 6.67 -15.08 9.92
C ILE A 51 6.13 -14.78 8.52
N MET A 52 4.85 -14.42 8.41
CA MET A 52 4.16 -14.31 7.12
C MET A 52 4.49 -13.01 6.39
N ASN A 53 4.77 -13.16 5.10
CA ASN A 53 4.82 -12.06 4.13
C ASN A 53 3.44 -11.85 3.49
N GLU A 54 3.20 -10.68 2.89
CA GLU A 54 1.90 -10.31 2.28
C GLU A 54 1.38 -11.31 1.23
N ASP A 55 2.27 -12.03 0.51
CA ASP A 55 1.86 -13.03 -0.48
C ASP A 55 1.24 -14.28 0.15
N GLU A 56 1.58 -14.59 1.40
CA GLU A 56 1.06 -15.74 2.14
C GLU A 56 -0.21 -15.38 2.95
N ASP A 57 -0.48 -14.08 3.17
CA ASP A 57 -1.61 -13.60 3.99
C ASP A 57 -2.99 -14.07 3.46
N ASN A 58 -3.08 -14.38 2.17
CA ASN A 58 -4.29 -14.96 1.55
C ASN A 58 -4.66 -16.35 2.10
N LEU A 59 -3.70 -17.14 2.62
CA LEU A 59 -3.98 -18.47 3.21
C LEU A 59 -4.74 -18.38 4.55
N LEU A 60 -4.65 -17.25 5.26
CA LEU A 60 -5.43 -17.01 6.49
C LEU A 60 -6.84 -16.50 6.18
N ALA A 61 -6.97 -15.80 5.06
CA ALA A 61 -8.20 -15.14 4.63
C ALA A 61 -9.36 -16.11 4.47
N GLU A 62 -9.04 -17.34 4.08
CA GLU A 62 -10.01 -18.40 3.83
C GLU A 62 -10.52 -19.06 5.13
N ASN A 63 -9.80 -18.95 6.25
CA ASN A 63 -10.10 -19.67 7.50
C ASN A 63 -10.21 -18.74 8.71
N THR A 64 -11.28 -17.94 8.76
CA THR A 64 -11.66 -17.13 9.94
C THR A 64 -11.75 -17.95 11.25
N SER A 65 -11.94 -19.28 11.13
CA SER A 65 -11.94 -20.25 12.24
C SER A 65 -10.62 -20.29 13.02
N ASP A 66 -9.49 -19.94 12.41
CA ASP A 66 -8.18 -20.05 13.03
C ASP A 66 -7.89 -18.92 14.02
N VAL A 67 -8.51 -17.75 13.84
CA VAL A 67 -8.39 -16.58 14.74
C VAL A 67 -9.39 -16.64 15.90
N LEU A 68 -10.45 -17.45 15.80
CA LEU A 68 -11.49 -17.58 16.83
C LEU A 68 -10.95 -17.93 18.23
N PRO A 69 -9.96 -18.84 18.41
CA PRO A 69 -9.40 -19.13 19.72
C PRO A 69 -8.71 -17.92 20.36
N LEU A 70 -8.05 -17.07 19.56
CA LEU A 70 -7.47 -15.82 20.04
C LEU A 70 -8.55 -14.87 20.54
N LEU A 71 -9.60 -14.65 19.75
CA LEU A 71 -10.72 -13.75 20.10
C LEU A 71 -11.49 -14.25 21.32
N SER A 72 -11.84 -15.53 21.35
CA SER A 72 -12.50 -16.16 22.49
C SER A 72 -11.64 -16.13 23.74
N GLY A 73 -10.33 -16.33 23.60
CA GLY A 73 -9.37 -16.17 24.69
C GLY A 73 -9.37 -14.76 25.27
N MET A 74 -9.31 -13.74 24.42
CA MET A 74 -9.41 -12.33 24.84
C MET A 74 -10.71 -12.05 25.60
N ILE A 75 -11.86 -12.53 25.10
CA ILE A 75 -13.16 -12.35 25.76
C ILE A 75 -13.19 -13.07 27.12
N GLN A 76 -12.65 -14.29 27.21
CA GLN A 76 -12.60 -15.04 28.47
C GLN A 76 -11.75 -14.32 29.52
N MET A 77 -10.56 -13.82 29.13
CA MET A 77 -9.66 -13.09 30.03
C MET A 77 -10.27 -11.77 30.50
N TYR A 78 -10.91 -11.04 29.58
CA TYR A 78 -11.61 -9.80 29.92
C TYR A 78 -12.69 -10.00 31.00
N ASN A 79 -13.45 -11.09 30.92
CA ASN A 79 -14.53 -11.38 31.87
C ASN A 79 -14.04 -11.97 33.21
N ARG A 80 -12.91 -12.69 33.22
CA ARG A 80 -12.43 -13.42 34.41
C ARG A 80 -11.60 -12.57 35.37
N ASN A 81 -11.24 -11.33 35.01
CA ASN A 81 -10.17 -10.56 35.66
C ASN A 81 -8.82 -11.31 35.75
N ASP A 82 -8.71 -12.45 35.07
CA ASP A 82 -7.50 -13.25 34.98
C ASP A 82 -6.73 -12.78 33.74
N GLN A 83 -5.50 -12.33 33.99
CA GLN A 83 -4.64 -11.77 32.94
C GLN A 83 -3.85 -12.83 32.21
N ARG A 84 -4.02 -14.14 32.50
CA ARG A 84 -3.28 -15.21 31.82
C ARG A 84 -4.17 -16.26 31.16
N LEU A 85 -3.83 -16.64 29.93
CA LEU A 85 -4.45 -17.74 29.20
C LEU A 85 -3.37 -18.49 28.41
N TYR A 86 -3.29 -19.81 28.61
CA TYR A 86 -2.26 -20.68 27.98
C TYR A 86 -0.81 -20.18 28.19
N GLY A 87 -0.56 -19.43 29.26
CA GLY A 87 0.73 -18.81 29.56
C GLY A 87 0.94 -17.40 28.99
N PHE A 88 0.06 -16.94 28.10
CA PHE A 88 0.09 -15.59 27.53
C PHE A 88 -0.67 -14.59 28.39
N SER A 89 -0.16 -13.37 28.46
CA SER A 89 -0.82 -12.24 29.07
C SER A 89 -1.89 -11.64 28.16
N PHE A 90 -2.85 -10.93 28.75
CA PHE A 90 -3.89 -10.24 27.98
C PHE A 90 -3.30 -9.23 26.98
N ILE A 91 -2.22 -8.55 27.37
CA ILE A 91 -1.53 -7.57 26.52
C ILE A 91 -0.89 -8.26 25.30
N GLU A 92 -0.26 -9.42 25.49
CA GLU A 92 0.33 -10.18 24.37
C GLU A 92 -0.72 -10.63 23.35
N LEU A 93 -1.93 -11.00 23.82
CA LEU A 93 -3.03 -11.34 22.91
C LEU A 93 -3.49 -10.13 22.10
N VAL A 94 -3.67 -8.98 22.74
CA VAL A 94 -4.09 -7.73 22.06
C VAL A 94 -3.00 -7.23 21.12
N ASP A 95 -1.72 -7.31 21.51
CA ASP A 95 -0.59 -6.93 20.66
C ASP A 95 -0.50 -7.82 19.42
N GLY A 96 -0.62 -9.15 19.59
CA GLY A 96 -0.67 -10.10 18.47
C GLY A 96 -1.84 -9.84 17.53
N LEU A 97 -3.03 -9.56 18.08
CA LEU A 97 -4.19 -9.14 17.29
C LEU A 97 -3.91 -7.85 16.52
N SER A 98 -3.28 -6.85 17.14
CA SER A 98 -2.95 -5.57 16.49
C SER A 98 -2.05 -5.75 15.27
N LYS A 99 -1.13 -6.73 15.33
CA LYS A 99 -0.25 -7.09 14.21
C LYS A 99 -1.02 -7.85 13.13
N LEU A 100 -1.99 -8.70 13.48
CA LEU A 100 -2.88 -9.36 12.50
C LEU A 100 -3.76 -8.36 11.74
N MET A 101 -4.09 -7.21 12.33
CA MET A 101 -4.95 -6.17 11.73
C MET A 101 -4.24 -5.23 10.74
N VAL A 102 -2.95 -5.43 10.46
CA VAL A 102 -2.20 -4.62 9.49
C VAL A 102 -2.68 -4.95 8.06
N ARG A 103 -3.26 -3.97 7.32
CA ARG A 103 -3.48 -4.01 5.84
C ARG A 103 -2.46 -4.87 5.08
N GLY A 104 -2.98 -5.71 4.19
CA GLY A 104 -2.29 -6.82 3.53
C GLY A 104 -2.90 -8.17 3.98
N ARG A 105 -3.48 -8.20 5.18
CA ARG A 105 -4.19 -9.34 5.77
C ARG A 105 -5.69 -9.25 5.55
N SER A 106 -6.35 -10.40 5.43
CA SER A 106 -7.81 -10.43 5.28
C SER A 106 -8.52 -10.03 6.56
N HIS A 107 -9.32 -8.98 6.45
CA HIS A 107 -10.12 -8.41 7.53
C HIS A 107 -11.48 -9.13 7.71
N THR A 108 -11.66 -10.31 7.13
CA THR A 108 -12.92 -11.07 7.20
C THR A 108 -13.34 -11.39 8.63
N PHE A 109 -12.37 -11.58 9.54
CA PHE A 109 -12.63 -11.83 10.95
C PHE A 109 -13.00 -10.57 11.75
N ILE A 110 -12.79 -9.36 11.21
CA ILE A 110 -13.14 -8.12 11.88
C ILE A 110 -14.64 -7.87 11.73
N ASP A 111 -15.33 -7.89 12.86
CA ASP A 111 -16.76 -7.62 12.96
C ASP A 111 -17.04 -6.49 13.97
N GLN A 112 -18.32 -6.13 14.10
CA GLN A 112 -18.74 -5.09 15.02
C GLN A 112 -18.46 -5.44 16.49
N ASN A 113 -18.59 -6.71 16.88
CA ASN A 113 -18.35 -7.14 18.26
C ASN A 113 -16.89 -6.95 18.67
N LEU A 114 -15.95 -7.23 17.77
CA LEU A 114 -14.53 -7.02 17.99
C LEU A 114 -14.20 -5.53 18.14
N VAL A 115 -14.76 -4.69 17.28
CA VAL A 115 -14.60 -3.24 17.38
C VAL A 115 -15.17 -2.71 18.70
N ASP A 116 -16.37 -3.17 19.10
CA ASP A 116 -16.99 -2.80 20.37
C ASP A 116 -16.15 -3.27 21.57
N LEU A 117 -15.56 -4.47 21.51
CA LEU A 117 -14.63 -4.96 22.54
C LEU A 117 -13.42 -4.03 22.66
N LEU A 118 -12.79 -3.67 21.54
CA LEU A 118 -11.64 -2.76 21.53
C LEU A 118 -12.01 -1.36 22.05
N LEU A 119 -13.18 -0.82 21.69
CA LEU A 119 -13.67 0.45 22.21
C LEU A 119 -13.94 0.39 23.72
N ASN A 120 -14.54 -0.70 24.21
CA ASN A 120 -14.75 -0.90 25.64
C ASN A 120 -13.41 -1.03 26.40
N LEU A 121 -12.41 -1.66 25.80
CA LEU A 121 -11.06 -1.72 26.36
C LEU A 121 -10.45 -0.31 26.39
N LEU A 122 -10.56 0.46 25.33
CA LEU A 122 -10.06 1.84 25.26
C LEU A 122 -10.71 2.76 26.30
N GLU A 123 -12.02 2.58 26.56
CA GLU A 123 -12.78 3.35 27.55
C GLU A 123 -12.44 2.94 29.01
N ASN A 124 -12.37 1.64 29.30
CA ASN A 124 -12.28 1.13 30.67
C ASN A 124 -10.85 0.93 31.20
N SER A 125 -9.84 0.86 30.32
CA SER A 125 -8.45 0.54 30.71
C SER A 125 -7.57 1.76 31.03
N ALA A 126 -8.17 2.88 31.42
CA ALA A 126 -7.53 4.20 31.64
C ALA A 126 -6.26 4.23 32.53
N LYS A 127 -5.93 3.16 33.25
CA LYS A 127 -4.74 3.06 34.12
C LYS A 127 -3.58 2.27 33.51
N ASN A 128 -3.80 1.47 32.47
CA ASN A 128 -2.78 0.60 31.87
C ASN A 128 -2.34 1.15 30.51
N ASN A 129 -1.25 1.93 30.51
CA ASN A 129 -0.75 2.59 29.29
C ASN A 129 -0.37 1.58 28.21
N ASP A 130 0.32 0.49 28.57
CA ASP A 130 0.80 -0.51 27.61
C ASP A 130 -0.37 -1.20 26.89
N LEU A 131 -1.43 -1.53 27.64
CA LEU A 131 -2.66 -2.08 27.05
C LEU A 131 -3.35 -1.06 26.13
N LEU A 132 -3.47 0.21 26.56
CA LEU A 132 -4.07 1.27 25.74
C LEU A 132 -3.30 1.50 24.44
N GLU A 133 -1.97 1.39 24.47
CA GLU A 133 -1.12 1.47 23.28
C GLU A 133 -1.44 0.35 22.30
N CYS A 134 -1.48 -0.91 22.76
CA CYS A 134 -1.85 -2.04 21.91
C CYS A 134 -3.27 -1.92 21.34
N VAL A 135 -4.25 -1.52 22.16
CA VAL A 135 -5.66 -1.36 21.75
C VAL A 135 -5.80 -0.25 20.72
N SER A 136 -5.22 0.94 20.99
CA SER A 136 -5.29 2.07 20.05
C SER A 136 -4.58 1.76 18.73
N ASN A 137 -3.48 0.99 18.76
CA ASN A 137 -2.79 0.52 17.56
C ASN A 137 -3.65 -0.47 16.76
N ALA A 138 -4.35 -1.40 17.43
CA ALA A 138 -5.25 -2.34 16.78
C ALA A 138 -6.40 -1.62 16.06
N ILE A 139 -7.07 -0.68 16.74
CA ILE A 139 -8.17 0.12 16.14
C ILE A 139 -7.66 0.91 14.93
N LEU A 140 -6.47 1.52 15.05
CA LEU A 140 -5.88 2.32 13.99
C LEU A 140 -5.47 1.48 12.77
N ASN A 141 -4.92 0.29 12.98
CA ASN A 141 -4.59 -0.61 11.89
C ASN A 141 -5.84 -1.05 11.12
N ALA A 142 -6.95 -1.26 11.85
CA ALA A 142 -8.24 -1.65 11.31
C ALA A 142 -9.04 -0.49 10.69
N SER A 143 -8.82 0.77 11.09
CA SER A 143 -9.63 1.93 10.66
C SER A 143 -9.52 2.28 9.16
N PHE A 144 -8.62 1.61 8.43
CA PHE A 144 -8.43 1.77 6.98
C PHE A 144 -9.36 0.88 6.14
N ASP A 145 -10.07 -0.04 6.77
CA ASP A 145 -11.10 -0.83 6.12
C ASP A 145 -12.44 -0.08 6.13
N GLU A 146 -13.07 0.08 4.96
CA GLU A 146 -14.39 0.71 4.84
C GLU A 146 -15.45 0.07 5.75
N LYS A 147 -15.39 -1.26 5.94
CA LYS A 147 -16.30 -1.98 6.84
C LYS A 147 -16.11 -1.53 8.29
N VAL A 148 -14.85 -1.37 8.71
CA VAL A 148 -14.50 -0.95 10.07
C VAL A 148 -14.81 0.54 10.27
N GLN A 149 -14.58 1.38 9.26
CA GLN A 149 -14.96 2.80 9.30
C GLN A 149 -16.45 2.97 9.59
N ARG A 150 -17.32 2.16 8.98
CA ARG A 150 -18.77 2.16 9.28
C ARG A 150 -19.08 1.81 10.74
N PHE A 151 -18.30 0.94 11.36
CA PHE A 151 -18.46 0.63 12.80
C PHE A 151 -17.94 1.77 13.69
N LEU A 152 -16.89 2.46 13.27
CA LEU A 152 -16.27 3.57 14.01
C LEU A 152 -16.98 4.92 13.82
N ASP A 153 -17.84 5.08 12.80
CA ASP A 153 -18.63 6.30 12.54
C ASP A 153 -19.85 6.48 13.49
N SER A 154 -19.90 5.72 14.59
CA SER A 154 -20.93 5.90 15.61
C SER A 154 -20.57 7.00 16.61
N ASP A 155 -21.57 7.77 17.07
CA ASP A 155 -21.38 8.81 18.10
C ASP A 155 -20.70 8.27 19.37
N ARG A 156 -20.99 7.01 19.73
CA ARG A 156 -20.33 6.31 20.84
C ARG A 156 -18.84 6.16 20.59
N ALA A 157 -18.44 5.59 19.45
CA ALA A 157 -17.05 5.35 19.12
C ALA A 157 -16.25 6.66 19.07
N ILE A 158 -16.78 7.68 18.37
CA ILE A 158 -16.15 8.99 18.25
C ILE A 158 -15.92 9.62 19.64
N ARG A 159 -16.91 9.55 20.55
CA ARG A 159 -16.77 10.06 21.92
C ARG A 159 -15.67 9.33 22.70
N ILE A 160 -15.61 8.01 22.61
CA ILE A 160 -14.58 7.20 23.30
C ILE A 160 -13.19 7.57 22.77
N ILE A 161 -13.01 7.61 21.45
CA ILE A 161 -11.73 7.92 20.81
C ILE A 161 -11.28 9.35 21.15
N THR A 162 -12.20 10.33 21.09
CA THR A 162 -11.92 11.73 21.47
C THR A 162 -11.56 11.85 22.95
N CYS A 163 -12.22 11.09 23.83
CA CYS A 163 -11.90 11.06 25.25
C CYS A 163 -10.49 10.48 25.48
N ALA A 164 -10.15 9.37 24.81
CA ALA A 164 -8.84 8.76 24.89
C ALA A 164 -7.72 9.68 24.35
N GLN A 165 -7.99 10.41 23.25
CA GLN A 165 -7.06 11.40 22.71
C GLN A 165 -6.72 12.49 23.72
N ASN A 166 -7.72 13.04 24.41
CA ASN A 166 -7.52 14.19 25.29
C ASN A 166 -7.04 13.82 26.70
N ASN A 167 -7.38 12.63 27.20
CA ASN A 167 -7.16 12.25 28.60
C ASN A 167 -6.06 11.19 28.80
N SER A 168 -5.55 10.56 27.74
CA SER A 168 -4.50 9.55 27.88
C SER A 168 -3.18 10.18 28.30
N ARG A 169 -2.38 9.45 29.11
CA ARG A 169 -1.01 9.84 29.49
C ARG A 169 0.03 9.46 28.45
N SER A 170 -0.27 8.45 27.61
CA SER A 170 0.65 8.01 26.57
C SER A 170 0.49 8.86 25.32
N GLN A 171 1.59 9.49 24.90
CA GLN A 171 1.63 10.26 23.66
C GLN A 171 1.29 9.39 22.44
N LEU A 172 1.62 8.10 22.46
CA LEU A 172 1.29 7.18 21.36
C LEU A 172 -0.22 6.99 21.23
N VAL A 173 -0.93 6.77 22.35
CA VAL A 173 -2.40 6.64 22.36
C VAL A 173 -3.07 7.92 21.85
N GLN A 174 -2.60 9.08 22.28
CA GLN A 174 -3.14 10.38 21.83
C GLN A 174 -3.01 10.51 20.31
N LYS A 175 -1.81 10.25 19.77
CA LYS A 175 -1.53 10.31 18.33
C LYS A 175 -2.29 9.23 17.54
N ASN A 176 -2.50 8.03 18.10
CA ASN A 176 -3.27 6.97 17.45
C ASN A 176 -4.75 7.36 17.34
N CYS A 177 -5.32 7.93 18.40
CA CYS A 177 -6.72 8.37 18.42
C CYS A 177 -6.95 9.55 17.46
N GLU A 178 -6.02 10.51 17.44
CA GLU A 178 -6.01 11.57 16.44
C GLU A 178 -6.04 11.00 15.01
N ALA A 179 -5.20 9.98 14.76
CA ALA A 179 -5.11 9.35 13.46
C ALA A 179 -6.39 8.64 13.01
N ILE A 180 -7.05 7.94 13.95
CA ILE A 180 -8.34 7.30 13.69
C ILE A 180 -9.39 8.37 13.32
N LEU A 181 -9.45 9.48 14.07
CA LEU A 181 -10.41 10.57 13.80
C LEU A 181 -10.16 11.25 12.45
N TRP A 182 -8.90 11.38 12.05
CA TRP A 182 -8.54 11.89 10.72
C TRP A 182 -9.06 10.96 9.62
N THR A 183 -8.90 9.64 9.80
CA THR A 183 -9.37 8.64 8.82
C THR A 183 -10.89 8.67 8.64
N LEU A 184 -11.64 9.09 9.66
CA LEU A 184 -13.10 9.26 9.63
C LEU A 184 -13.56 10.62 9.07
N ASN A 185 -12.66 11.40 8.43
CA ASN A 185 -12.96 12.67 7.74
C ASN A 185 -13.58 13.77 8.64
N ARG A 186 -12.96 14.05 9.81
CA ARG A 186 -13.36 15.19 10.68
C ARG A 186 -12.30 16.28 10.92
N ILE A 187 -11.27 16.39 10.09
CA ILE A 187 -10.37 17.56 10.07
C ILE A 187 -10.41 18.23 8.68
N PRO A 188 -10.95 19.45 8.53
CA PRO A 188 -10.99 20.14 7.25
C PRO A 188 -9.59 20.59 6.83
N HIS A 189 -9.09 20.06 5.71
CA HIS A 189 -7.84 20.49 5.09
C HIS A 189 -7.87 21.98 4.77
N ARG A 190 -7.03 22.77 5.46
CA ARG A 190 -6.71 24.13 5.03
C ARG A 190 -5.68 24.03 3.90
N HIS A 191 -6.14 24.12 2.65
CA HIS A 191 -5.25 24.40 1.54
C HIS A 191 -4.49 25.72 1.81
N CYS A 192 -3.19 25.62 2.04
CA CYS A 192 -2.29 26.78 2.05
C CYS A 192 -1.27 26.60 0.94
N SER A 193 -1.58 27.14 -0.24
CA SER A 193 -0.61 27.24 -1.34
C SER A 193 -0.33 28.72 -1.59
N THR A 194 0.69 29.27 -0.90
CA THR A 194 1.23 30.58 -1.26
C THR A 194 2.37 30.33 -2.24
N ILE A 195 2.09 30.49 -3.53
CA ILE A 195 3.07 30.33 -4.61
C ILE A 195 4.04 31.52 -4.57
N SER A 196 5.29 31.31 -4.13
CA SER A 196 6.35 32.30 -4.23
C SER A 196 7.34 31.93 -5.36
N ASN A 197 7.29 32.67 -6.46
CA ASN A 197 8.17 32.49 -7.62
C ASN A 197 9.65 32.68 -7.25
N SER A 198 10.41 31.59 -7.16
CA SER A 198 11.87 31.59 -7.21
C SER A 198 12.38 30.30 -7.85
N CYS A 199 13.45 30.37 -8.64
CA CYS A 199 14.03 29.24 -9.40
C CYS A 199 14.82 28.23 -8.53
N GLN A 200 14.45 28.04 -7.27
CA GLN A 200 14.91 26.95 -6.41
C GLN A 200 13.81 25.89 -6.37
N LEU A 201 14.15 24.60 -6.22
CA LEU A 201 13.12 23.57 -5.96
C LEU A 201 12.26 24.05 -4.79
N GLN A 202 11.00 24.35 -5.06
CA GLN A 202 10.03 24.63 -4.02
C GLN A 202 9.80 23.33 -3.26
N GLY A 203 10.13 23.34 -1.97
CA GLY A 203 9.88 22.24 -1.07
C GLY A 203 11.12 21.72 -0.35
N HIS A 204 10.87 20.92 0.66
CA HIS A 204 11.90 20.31 1.49
C HIS A 204 12.07 18.82 1.14
N ILE A 205 13.17 18.22 1.59
CA ILE A 205 13.35 16.77 1.60
C ILE A 205 12.69 16.26 2.87
N MET A 206 11.59 15.52 2.74
CA MET A 206 10.93 14.88 3.87
C MET A 206 11.64 13.55 4.17
N ILE A 207 11.98 13.31 5.42
CA ILE A 207 12.49 12.01 5.87
C ILE A 207 11.36 11.26 6.57
N SER A 208 10.80 10.25 5.90
CA SER A 208 9.86 9.31 6.50
C SER A 208 10.63 8.16 7.16
N TYR A 209 10.37 7.90 8.44
CA TYR A 209 11.12 6.92 9.23
C TYR A 209 10.29 6.34 10.38
N ASN A 210 10.75 5.20 10.91
CA ASN A 210 10.27 4.65 12.18
C ASN A 210 11.21 5.08 13.31
N ARG A 211 10.67 5.31 14.52
CA ARG A 211 11.45 5.74 15.69
C ARG A 211 12.66 4.86 16.01
N SER A 212 12.63 3.56 15.71
CA SER A 212 13.79 2.68 15.96
C SER A 212 15.06 3.06 15.19
N VAL A 213 14.93 3.75 14.06
CA VAL A 213 16.07 4.15 13.22
C VAL A 213 16.34 5.66 13.29
N ILE A 214 15.75 6.36 14.28
CA ILE A 214 15.85 7.81 14.45
C ILE A 214 17.30 8.32 14.45
N ALA A 215 18.23 7.60 15.10
CA ALA A 215 19.63 8.00 15.18
C ALA A 215 20.29 8.13 13.80
N MET A 216 19.99 7.19 12.89
CA MET A 216 20.51 7.20 11.52
C MET A 216 19.84 8.30 10.68
N CYS A 217 18.53 8.49 10.83
CA CYS A 217 17.78 9.55 10.16
C CYS A 217 18.24 10.96 10.57
N LEU A 218 18.55 11.17 11.87
CA LEU A 218 19.14 12.42 12.37
C LEU A 218 20.52 12.67 11.73
N LYS A 219 21.36 11.63 11.62
CA LYS A 219 22.66 11.75 10.96
C LYS A 219 22.55 12.13 9.48
N ILE A 220 21.61 11.52 8.76
CA ILE A 220 21.29 11.86 7.36
C ILE A 220 20.82 13.32 7.27
N ARG A 221 19.87 13.72 8.12
CA ARG A 221 19.33 15.08 8.19
C ARG A 221 20.44 16.10 8.40
N ASP A 222 21.29 15.90 9.40
CA ASP A 222 22.34 16.86 9.76
C ASP A 222 23.35 17.01 8.62
N ARG A 223 23.68 15.90 7.95
CA ARG A 223 24.57 15.93 6.79
C ARG A 223 23.94 16.63 5.58
N LEU A 224 22.65 16.41 5.31
CA LEU A 224 21.91 17.12 4.26
C LEU A 224 21.79 18.63 4.56
N LYS A 225 21.49 19.01 5.81
CA LYS A 225 21.45 20.41 6.25
C LYS A 225 22.82 21.08 6.12
N ALA A 226 23.91 20.38 6.42
CA ALA A 226 25.28 20.87 6.22
C ALA A 226 25.63 21.11 4.75
N LEU A 227 24.93 20.46 3.82
CA LEU A 227 25.02 20.68 2.38
C LEU A 227 23.96 21.67 1.86
N HIS A 228 23.31 22.42 2.76
CA HIS A 228 22.28 23.43 2.45
C HIS A 228 21.00 22.90 1.81
N TYR A 229 20.67 21.61 1.98
CA TYR A 229 19.33 21.13 1.64
C TYR A 229 18.33 21.53 2.73
N SER A 230 17.13 21.95 2.32
CA SER A 230 15.98 22.08 3.22
C SER A 230 15.47 20.68 3.54
N VAL A 231 15.44 20.31 4.82
CA VAL A 231 15.07 18.96 5.27
C VAL A 231 14.02 19.06 6.37
N TRP A 232 12.95 18.28 6.24
CA TRP A 232 11.92 18.13 7.25
C TRP A 232 12.02 16.74 7.89
N LEU A 233 12.01 16.73 9.22
CA LEU A 233 11.98 15.54 10.06
C LEU A 233 11.06 15.84 11.25
N ASP A 234 10.15 14.92 11.56
CA ASP A 234 9.12 15.05 12.60
C ASP A 234 9.65 15.57 13.96
N VAL A 235 10.89 15.23 14.33
CA VAL A 235 11.50 15.67 15.60
C VAL A 235 11.62 17.20 15.73
N ASP A 236 11.75 17.92 14.61
CA ASP A 236 12.07 19.34 14.60
C ASP A 236 10.84 20.25 14.58
N ASN A 237 9.63 19.75 14.21
CA ASN A 237 8.53 20.62 13.74
C ASN A 237 7.08 20.23 14.16
N ILE A 238 6.86 19.37 15.16
CA ILE A 238 5.48 19.05 15.59
C ILE A 238 4.95 20.07 16.60
N ASN A 239 4.32 21.12 16.10
CA ASN A 239 3.35 21.92 16.86
C ASN A 239 1.98 21.77 16.18
N GLY A 240 1.26 20.69 16.47
CA GLY A 240 -0.03 20.37 15.85
C GLY A 240 -0.32 18.88 15.81
N GLY A 241 -1.37 18.50 15.07
CA GLY A 241 -1.71 17.09 14.87
C GLY A 241 -0.68 16.38 14.00
N VAL A 242 -0.27 15.18 14.42
CA VAL A 242 0.88 14.48 13.81
C VAL A 242 0.58 14.11 12.37
N LEU A 243 -0.62 13.62 12.09
CA LEU A 243 -0.99 13.25 10.73
C LEU A 243 -1.17 14.46 9.81
N GLU A 244 -1.78 15.55 10.30
CA GLU A 244 -1.95 16.76 9.50
C GLU A 244 -0.58 17.38 9.16
N SER A 245 0.32 17.43 10.14
CA SER A 245 1.69 17.90 9.94
C SER A 245 2.47 17.00 8.99
N MET A 246 2.29 15.67 9.06
CA MET A 246 2.90 14.71 8.14
C MET A 246 2.33 14.83 6.73
N ALA A 247 1.01 14.98 6.57
CA ALA A 247 0.36 15.16 5.29
C ALA A 247 0.85 16.46 4.62
N GLN A 248 0.83 17.56 5.36
CA GLN A 248 1.35 18.84 4.89
C GLN A 248 2.84 18.75 4.53
N ALA A 249 3.65 18.05 5.32
CA ALA A 249 5.06 17.84 5.00
C ALA A 249 5.23 17.05 3.68
N VAL A 250 4.45 16.01 3.44
CA VAL A 250 4.47 15.28 2.16
C VAL A 250 4.06 16.20 1.00
N GLU A 251 2.99 16.99 1.16
CA GLU A 251 2.50 17.92 0.13
C GLU A 251 3.53 19.00 -0.21
N ASP A 252 4.18 19.59 0.80
CA ASP A 252 5.20 20.63 0.65
C ASP A 252 6.59 20.05 0.30
N SER A 253 6.75 18.73 0.30
CA SER A 253 8.04 18.09 -0.03
C SER A 253 8.29 18.03 -1.53
N SER A 254 9.57 18.21 -1.90
CA SER A 254 10.06 17.93 -3.25
C SER A 254 10.48 16.48 -3.45
N ILE A 255 10.99 15.86 -2.38
CA ILE A 255 11.51 14.48 -2.35
C ILE A 255 11.15 13.86 -1.00
N VAL A 256 10.75 12.59 -1.01
CA VAL A 256 10.48 11.82 0.22
C VAL A 256 11.51 10.69 0.36
N LEU A 257 12.32 10.73 1.41
CA LEU A 257 13.20 9.62 1.78
C LEU A 257 12.41 8.60 2.59
N ILE A 258 12.38 7.34 2.15
CA ILE A 258 11.65 6.26 2.81
C ILE A 258 12.67 5.41 3.57
N CYS A 259 12.78 5.61 4.88
CA CYS A 259 13.75 4.92 5.72
C CYS A 259 13.19 3.58 6.22
N MET A 260 13.42 2.54 5.44
CA MET A 260 12.79 1.23 5.52
C MET A 260 13.47 0.30 6.55
N ASN A 261 12.67 -0.24 7.46
CA ASN A 261 12.99 -1.40 8.30
C ASN A 261 11.70 -2.18 8.62
N GLU A 262 11.82 -3.29 9.35
CA GLU A 262 10.66 -4.13 9.71
C GLU A 262 9.59 -3.32 10.47
N GLN A 263 10.02 -2.51 11.44
CA GLN A 263 9.09 -1.69 12.23
C GLN A 263 8.45 -0.56 11.42
N TYR A 264 9.13 -0.05 10.39
CA TYR A 264 8.57 0.92 9.45
C TYR A 264 7.44 0.29 8.65
N LYS A 265 7.60 -0.97 8.20
CA LYS A 265 6.55 -1.69 7.48
C LYS A 265 5.31 -1.93 8.35
N GLN A 266 5.52 -2.20 9.64
CA GLN A 266 4.45 -2.47 10.61
C GLN A 266 3.82 -1.21 11.21
N SER A 267 4.48 -0.06 11.08
CA SER A 267 4.06 1.20 11.70
C SER A 267 3.03 1.92 10.84
N TYR A 268 1.91 2.24 11.47
CA TYR A 268 0.85 3.03 10.87
C TYR A 268 1.34 4.38 10.33
N TYR A 269 2.07 5.15 11.14
CA TYR A 269 2.58 6.48 10.75
C TYR A 269 3.49 6.46 9.53
N CYS A 270 4.06 5.30 9.24
CA CYS A 270 5.01 5.10 8.15
C CYS A 270 4.33 4.62 6.86
N ARG A 271 3.01 4.38 6.88
CA ARG A 271 2.23 4.01 5.69
C ARG A 271 2.21 5.19 4.73
N LEU A 272 2.96 5.04 3.65
CA LEU A 272 3.26 6.10 2.70
C LEU A 272 2.36 6.07 1.45
N GLU A 273 1.20 5.42 1.55
CA GLU A 273 0.19 5.38 0.48
C GLU A 273 -0.11 6.81 0.00
N TYR A 274 -0.21 7.76 0.93
CA TYR A 274 -0.44 9.17 0.63
C TYR A 274 0.65 9.83 -0.24
N ALA A 275 1.94 9.57 -0.02
CA ALA A 275 2.99 10.13 -0.89
C ALA A 275 3.01 9.46 -2.27
N THR A 276 2.59 8.19 -2.33
CA THR A 276 2.47 7.42 -3.56
C THR A 276 1.27 7.91 -4.39
N GLU A 277 0.13 8.17 -3.75
CA GLU A 277 -1.06 8.81 -4.34
C GLU A 277 -0.73 10.19 -4.91
N LEU A 278 0.02 11.00 -4.16
CA LEU A 278 0.50 12.31 -4.62
C LEU A 278 1.65 12.23 -5.65
N ARG A 279 2.03 11.01 -6.07
CA ARG A 279 3.11 10.72 -7.04
C ARG A 279 4.41 11.45 -6.70
N LYS A 280 4.72 11.60 -5.42
CA LYS A 280 5.93 12.30 -4.96
C LYS A 280 7.19 11.49 -5.29
N PRO A 281 8.29 12.14 -5.71
CA PRO A 281 9.56 11.46 -5.92
C PRO A 281 10.10 10.87 -4.61
N CYS A 282 9.96 9.55 -4.46
CA CYS A 282 10.47 8.82 -3.32
C CYS A 282 11.85 8.20 -3.56
N ILE A 283 12.74 8.21 -2.57
CA ILE A 283 14.02 7.47 -2.55
C ILE A 283 13.97 6.41 -1.44
N PRO A 284 13.96 5.11 -1.78
CA PRO A 284 13.99 4.05 -0.79
C PRO A 284 15.36 3.95 -0.12
N CYS A 285 15.41 3.95 1.21
CA CYS A 285 16.62 3.84 2.04
C CYS A 285 16.50 2.63 2.98
N LEU A 286 17.33 1.59 2.83
CA LEU A 286 17.35 0.45 3.76
C LEU A 286 18.11 0.80 5.03
N MET A 287 17.48 0.59 6.18
CA MET A 287 18.03 0.90 7.51
C MET A 287 18.31 -0.34 8.37
N GLN A 288 17.96 -1.54 7.88
CA GLN A 288 18.13 -2.80 8.59
C GLN A 288 18.80 -3.87 7.70
N PRO A 289 19.87 -4.54 8.18
CA PRO A 289 20.52 -5.59 7.40
C PRO A 289 19.56 -6.75 7.17
N ARG A 290 19.62 -7.35 5.97
CA ARG A 290 18.79 -8.49 5.55
C ARG A 290 17.29 -8.23 5.54
N PHE A 291 16.84 -7.00 5.78
CA PHE A 291 15.45 -6.63 5.58
C PHE A 291 15.13 -6.59 4.09
N ARG A 292 14.14 -7.37 3.68
CA ARG A 292 13.60 -7.37 2.33
C ARG A 292 12.21 -6.77 2.39
N PRO A 293 12.00 -5.53 1.93
CA PRO A 293 10.67 -4.97 1.93
C PRO A 293 9.79 -5.78 0.98
N TYR A 294 8.63 -6.15 1.48
CA TYR A 294 7.59 -6.88 0.78
C TYR A 294 6.34 -6.00 0.67
N GLY A 295 5.38 -6.41 -0.15
CA GLY A 295 4.12 -5.71 -0.27
C GLY A 295 4.23 -4.31 -0.88
N TRP A 296 3.46 -3.36 -0.36
CA TRP A 296 3.51 -1.95 -0.79
C TRP A 296 4.93 -1.36 -0.74
N LEU A 297 5.74 -1.75 0.25
CA LEU A 297 7.12 -1.29 0.39
C LEU A 297 8.05 -1.99 -0.62
N GLY A 298 7.72 -3.24 -0.97
CA GLY A 298 8.37 -4.01 -2.02
C GLY A 298 8.17 -3.40 -3.40
N ILE A 299 6.96 -2.93 -3.73
CA ILE A 299 6.66 -2.23 -4.99
C ILE A 299 7.49 -0.96 -5.10
N ILE A 300 7.54 -0.15 -4.04
CA ILE A 300 8.33 1.08 -3.98
C ILE A 300 9.82 0.81 -4.18
N LYS A 301 10.36 -0.26 -3.55
CA LYS A 301 11.75 -0.67 -3.73
C LYS A 301 12.00 -1.26 -5.13
N GLY A 302 11.08 -2.05 -5.68
CA GLY A 302 11.25 -2.70 -6.99
C GLY A 302 11.26 -1.71 -8.15
N ALA A 303 10.51 -0.61 -8.02
CA ALA A 303 10.43 0.43 -9.03
C ALA A 303 11.64 1.38 -9.06
N LYS A 304 12.51 1.38 -8.04
CA LYS A 304 13.55 2.41 -7.85
C LYS A 304 14.86 1.86 -7.30
N LEU A 305 15.98 2.49 -7.66
CA LEU A 305 17.24 2.23 -6.98
C LEU A 305 17.10 2.59 -5.48
N HIS A 306 17.56 1.71 -4.60
CA HIS A 306 17.52 1.92 -3.16
C HIS A 306 18.92 2.17 -2.62
N VAL A 307 19.01 3.01 -1.58
CA VAL A 307 20.25 3.30 -0.87
C VAL A 307 20.33 2.40 0.35
N ASP A 308 21.42 1.66 0.51
CA ASP A 308 21.62 0.77 1.65
C ASP A 308 22.49 1.42 2.74
N PHE A 309 21.86 1.94 3.78
CA PHE A 309 22.56 2.48 4.97
C PHE A 309 22.83 1.40 6.03
N ALA A 310 22.33 0.19 5.84
CA ALA A 310 22.42 -0.89 6.80
C ALA A 310 23.69 -1.73 6.60
N THR A 311 24.10 -1.95 5.34
CA THR A 311 25.27 -2.77 5.01
C THR A 311 26.48 -1.95 4.59
N LEU A 312 26.28 -0.79 3.97
CA LEU A 312 27.38 0.06 3.50
C LEU A 312 27.87 1.02 4.59
N PRO A 313 29.15 1.42 4.55
CA PRO A 313 29.64 2.54 5.34
C PRO A 313 28.83 3.80 5.06
N PHE A 314 28.59 4.60 6.10
CA PHE A 314 27.72 5.77 6.02
C PHE A 314 28.09 6.73 4.89
N GLU A 315 29.37 7.05 4.71
CA GLU A 315 29.80 8.01 3.67
C GLU A 315 29.55 7.48 2.25
N GLU A 316 29.68 6.17 2.03
CA GLU A 316 29.40 5.54 0.73
C GLU A 316 27.90 5.55 0.44
N ALA A 317 27.08 5.11 1.40
CA ALA A 317 25.62 5.17 1.30
C ALA A 317 25.12 6.61 1.10
N PHE A 318 25.70 7.57 1.82
CA PHE A 318 25.33 8.98 1.72
C PHE A 318 25.69 9.57 0.35
N ALA A 319 26.83 9.19 -0.24
CA ALA A 319 27.19 9.60 -1.60
C ALA A 319 26.18 9.08 -2.64
N LEU A 320 25.70 7.84 -2.48
CA LEU A 320 24.63 7.29 -3.32
C LEU A 320 23.32 8.05 -3.14
N LEU A 321 22.95 8.40 -1.90
CA LEU A 321 21.76 9.20 -1.61
C LEU A 321 21.82 10.57 -2.31
N ILE A 322 22.95 11.28 -2.24
CA ILE A 322 23.12 12.57 -2.90
C ILE A 322 22.98 12.42 -4.42
N ARG A 323 23.56 11.36 -5.00
CA ARG A 323 23.44 11.09 -6.42
C ARG A 323 21.97 10.95 -6.84
N GLU A 324 21.18 10.19 -6.09
CA GLU A 324 19.75 10.00 -6.38
C GLU A 324 18.94 11.29 -6.21
N ILE A 325 19.23 12.08 -5.17
CA ILE A 325 18.62 13.40 -4.97
C ILE A 325 18.89 14.29 -6.19
N GLU A 326 20.13 14.36 -6.67
CA GLU A 326 20.50 15.22 -7.79
C GLU A 326 19.94 14.73 -9.14
N ILE A 327 19.76 13.42 -9.33
CA ILE A 327 19.05 12.87 -10.50
C ILE A 327 17.59 13.36 -10.49
N ILE A 328 16.88 13.16 -9.37
CA ILE A 328 15.49 13.59 -9.24
C ILE A 328 15.35 15.10 -9.42
N ARG A 329 16.27 15.90 -8.84
CA ARG A 329 16.25 17.36 -9.00
C ARG A 329 16.39 17.77 -10.47
N ARG A 330 17.28 17.13 -11.23
CA ARG A 330 17.41 17.41 -12.67
C ARG A 330 16.13 17.06 -13.43
N ASP A 331 15.52 15.93 -13.14
CA ASP A 331 14.28 15.50 -13.81
C ASP A 331 13.12 16.48 -13.53
N ILE A 332 13.02 16.98 -12.29
CA ILE A 332 12.03 18.01 -11.93
C ILE A 332 12.27 19.31 -12.70
N ILE A 333 13.53 19.77 -12.79
CA ILE A 333 13.88 21.00 -13.52
C ILE A 333 13.55 20.87 -15.01
N VAL A 334 13.89 19.73 -15.63
CA VAL A 334 13.57 19.49 -17.05
C VAL A 334 12.06 19.52 -17.28
N LYS A 335 11.27 18.85 -16.42
CA LYS A 335 9.81 18.84 -16.49
C LYS A 335 9.19 20.23 -16.31
N ASN A 336 9.74 21.05 -15.43
CA ASN A 336 9.23 22.41 -15.22
C ASN A 336 9.55 23.35 -16.39
N ASN A 337 10.71 23.17 -17.03
CA ASN A 337 11.11 24.00 -18.17
C ASN A 337 10.34 23.67 -19.47
N CYS A 338 9.94 22.41 -19.69
CA CYS A 338 9.10 22.05 -20.84
C CYS A 338 7.62 22.45 -20.67
N ASN A 339 7.17 22.69 -19.44
CA ASN A 339 5.82 23.21 -19.16
C ASN A 339 5.73 24.76 -19.25
N ALA A 340 6.87 25.47 -19.26
CA ALA A 340 6.92 26.93 -19.26
C ALA A 340 6.69 27.59 -20.65
N THR A 341 6.49 26.82 -21.72
CA THR A 341 6.30 27.35 -23.08
C THR A 341 4.84 27.45 -23.55
N TYR A 342 3.86 27.19 -22.68
CA TYR A 342 2.44 27.41 -22.99
C TYR A 342 1.88 28.55 -22.14
N ASP A 343 2.23 29.78 -22.50
CA ASP A 343 1.62 30.97 -21.94
C ASP A 343 0.26 31.24 -22.63
N LYS A 344 -0.83 31.06 -21.87
CA LYS A 344 -2.21 31.31 -22.28
C LYS A 344 -2.53 32.81 -22.18
N THR A 345 -1.88 33.65 -22.96
CA THR A 345 -2.32 35.05 -23.11
C THR A 345 -2.09 35.53 -24.54
N ASN A 346 -2.99 35.16 -25.45
CA ASN A 346 -3.53 35.97 -26.56
C ASN A 346 -4.07 35.04 -27.66
N PRO A 347 -5.40 34.94 -27.84
CA PRO A 347 -5.94 34.29 -29.03
C PRO A 347 -5.76 35.23 -30.25
N PRO A 348 -5.19 34.77 -31.38
CA PRO A 348 -5.20 35.55 -32.60
C PRO A 348 -6.61 35.55 -33.20
N PHE A 349 -7.05 36.74 -33.58
CA PHE A 349 -8.26 37.06 -34.33
C PHE A 349 -8.41 36.20 -35.59
N TYR A 350 -9.60 35.61 -35.78
CA TYR A 350 -10.02 35.05 -37.07
C TYR A 350 -10.74 36.14 -37.89
N HIS A 351 -10.16 36.52 -39.02
CA HIS A 351 -10.91 37.15 -40.12
C HIS A 351 -11.41 36.05 -41.07
N GLN A 352 -12.73 35.97 -41.21
CA GLN A 352 -13.39 35.26 -42.31
C GLN A 352 -13.24 36.07 -43.60
N HIS A 353 -12.91 35.40 -44.71
CA HIS A 353 -13.48 35.69 -46.02
C HIS A 353 -13.53 34.40 -46.85
N GLY A 354 -14.71 34.12 -47.41
CA GLY A 354 -15.01 32.97 -48.25
C GLY A 354 -14.84 33.24 -49.75
N ASP A 355 -15.47 32.35 -50.52
CA ASP A 355 -15.54 32.24 -51.99
C ASP A 355 -14.30 31.58 -52.63
N GLY A 356 -14.36 30.59 -53.53
CA GLY A 356 -15.46 29.93 -54.24
C GLY A 356 -14.93 29.36 -55.56
N PHE A 357 -15.37 28.15 -55.93
CA PHE A 357 -15.53 27.59 -57.29
C PHE A 357 -14.36 26.93 -58.10
N THR A 358 -14.60 25.62 -58.35
CA THR A 358 -14.56 24.81 -59.61
C THR A 358 -13.29 24.15 -60.21
N SER A 359 -13.39 22.80 -60.23
CA SER A 359 -13.36 21.84 -61.37
C SER A 359 -12.06 21.39 -62.05
N ALA A 360 -11.90 20.06 -61.99
CA ALA A 360 -11.61 19.10 -63.07
C ALA A 360 -10.17 18.72 -63.47
N ASP A 361 -10.00 17.39 -63.45
CA ASP A 361 -9.22 16.51 -64.33
C ASP A 361 -7.77 16.07 -64.02
N SER A 362 -7.66 14.73 -64.03
CA SER A 362 -6.60 13.90 -64.64
C SER A 362 -5.42 13.44 -63.77
N ASN A 363 -5.58 12.24 -63.21
CA ASN A 363 -4.69 11.06 -63.32
C ASN A 363 -3.17 11.32 -63.51
N TYR A 364 -2.39 11.01 -62.48
CA TYR A 364 -1.13 10.27 -62.65
C TYR A 364 -0.80 9.48 -61.36
N VAL A 365 -0.58 8.19 -61.53
CA VAL A 365 -0.10 7.23 -60.54
C VAL A 365 1.44 7.26 -60.59
N ASP A 366 2.13 7.43 -59.46
CA ASP A 366 2.79 6.32 -58.74
C ASP A 366 3.57 6.82 -57.51
N ASN A 367 3.76 5.87 -56.59
CA ASN A 367 4.29 5.89 -55.24
C ASN A 367 5.65 6.59 -55.03
N ASP A 368 5.85 7.22 -53.87
CA ASP A 368 6.50 6.62 -52.70
C ASP A 368 7.04 7.68 -51.70
N LEU A 369 7.02 7.35 -50.40
CA LEU A 369 7.78 7.96 -49.29
C LEU A 369 7.42 9.37 -48.79
N ASN A 370 6.29 9.42 -48.08
CA ASN A 370 5.93 10.49 -47.15
C ASN A 370 6.72 10.34 -45.83
N ARG A 371 7.80 11.13 -45.67
CA ARG A 371 8.39 11.45 -44.36
C ARG A 371 7.60 12.61 -43.73
N LYS A 372 6.86 12.33 -42.65
CA LYS A 372 6.78 13.11 -41.39
C LYS A 372 5.45 12.87 -40.68
N TYR A 373 5.56 12.62 -39.39
CA TYR A 373 4.51 12.59 -38.36
C TYR A 373 3.31 13.53 -38.62
N PRO A 374 2.10 13.02 -38.33
CA PRO A 374 1.08 13.83 -37.68
C PRO A 374 0.56 13.19 -36.38
N SER A 375 0.51 14.03 -35.34
CA SER A 375 -0.44 14.09 -34.23
C SER A 375 -1.20 12.83 -33.80
N CYS A 376 -0.96 12.37 -32.57
CA CYS A 376 -1.88 11.49 -31.85
C CYS A 376 -2.82 12.34 -30.98
N LEU A 377 -3.91 12.82 -31.58
CA LEU A 377 -5.16 13.15 -30.90
C LEU A 377 -6.19 12.16 -31.44
N GLU A 378 -6.99 11.60 -30.53
CA GLU A 378 -8.08 10.60 -30.72
C GLU A 378 -7.66 9.15 -30.98
N LYS A 379 -7.71 8.29 -29.94
CA LYS A 379 -7.98 6.84 -30.11
C LYS A 379 -8.81 6.29 -28.95
N THR A 380 -10.12 6.29 -29.13
CA THR A 380 -11.01 5.31 -28.51
C THR A 380 -10.63 3.90 -29.00
N ASN A 381 -10.12 3.06 -28.10
CA ASN A 381 -9.99 1.59 -28.15
C ASN A 381 -9.92 0.89 -29.54
N VAL A 382 -9.04 1.38 -30.44
CA VAL A 382 -8.83 0.83 -31.81
C VAL A 382 -8.21 -0.57 -31.76
N ALA A 383 -7.51 -0.92 -30.68
CA ALA A 383 -6.82 -2.19 -30.53
C ALA A 383 -7.75 -3.41 -30.48
N MET A 384 -9.03 -3.25 -30.09
CA MET A 384 -9.99 -4.37 -30.09
C MET A 384 -10.42 -4.84 -31.48
N SER A 385 -10.26 -3.98 -32.50
CA SER A 385 -10.56 -4.34 -33.90
C SER A 385 -9.34 -4.87 -34.65
N TRP A 386 -8.19 -5.01 -33.98
CA TRP A 386 -6.95 -5.44 -34.64
C TRP A 386 -7.00 -6.88 -35.10
N ASP A 387 -6.59 -7.11 -36.34
CA ASP A 387 -6.30 -8.45 -36.85
C ASP A 387 -4.88 -8.91 -36.43
N VAL A 388 -4.56 -10.18 -36.71
CA VAL A 388 -3.26 -10.77 -36.36
C VAL A 388 -2.08 -10.03 -37.04
N SER A 389 -2.30 -9.45 -38.22
CA SER A 389 -1.26 -8.69 -38.94
C SER A 389 -1.00 -7.33 -38.29
N GLU A 390 -2.05 -6.68 -37.77
CA GLU A 390 -1.95 -5.42 -37.04
C GLU A 390 -1.28 -5.62 -35.67
N VAL A 391 -1.54 -6.74 -34.99
CA VAL A 391 -0.82 -7.13 -33.76
C VAL A 391 0.66 -7.35 -34.04
N LYS A 392 1.01 -8.00 -35.16
CA LYS A 392 2.41 -8.16 -35.58
C LYS A 392 3.09 -6.81 -35.83
N GLN A 393 2.44 -5.88 -36.53
CA GLN A 393 2.99 -4.54 -36.74
C GLN A 393 3.18 -3.77 -35.43
N TRP A 394 2.31 -4.00 -34.44
CA TRP A 394 2.49 -3.44 -33.11
C TRP A 394 3.69 -4.04 -32.38
N LEU A 395 3.89 -5.37 -32.44
CA LEU A 395 5.09 -6.03 -31.90
C LEU A 395 6.38 -5.51 -32.54
N GLU A 396 6.37 -5.24 -33.84
CA GLU A 396 7.51 -4.61 -34.54
C GLU A 396 7.76 -3.17 -34.04
N ARG A 397 6.71 -2.39 -33.78
CA ARG A 397 6.84 -1.01 -33.27
C ARG A 397 7.40 -0.93 -31.85
N ILE A 398 7.06 -1.90 -31.00
CA ILE A 398 7.57 -1.98 -29.62
C ILE A 398 8.91 -2.72 -29.54
N GLU A 399 9.52 -3.04 -30.68
CA GLU A 399 10.79 -3.76 -30.81
C GLU A 399 10.79 -5.15 -30.12
N LEU A 400 9.64 -5.84 -30.14
CA LEU A 400 9.45 -7.21 -29.66
C LEU A 400 9.08 -8.17 -30.79
N SER A 401 9.65 -7.95 -31.99
CA SER A 401 9.36 -8.75 -33.18
C SER A 401 9.79 -10.22 -33.05
N HIS A 402 10.73 -10.54 -32.16
CA HIS A 402 11.12 -11.92 -31.87
C HIS A 402 10.01 -12.73 -31.19
N LEU A 403 9.05 -12.05 -30.53
CA LEU A 403 7.90 -12.68 -29.87
C LEU A 403 6.74 -13.01 -30.84
N GLU A 404 6.86 -12.67 -32.12
CA GLU A 404 5.85 -12.99 -33.14
C GLU A 404 5.54 -14.49 -33.20
N THR A 405 6.55 -15.35 -33.00
CA THR A 405 6.39 -16.80 -33.01
C THR A 405 5.57 -17.33 -31.81
N ALA A 406 5.56 -16.61 -30.68
CA ALA A 406 4.78 -16.96 -29.49
C ALA A 406 3.33 -16.47 -29.54
N LEU A 407 3.08 -15.41 -30.31
CA LEU A 407 1.79 -14.72 -30.42
C LEU A 407 1.16 -14.87 -31.81
N ILE A 408 1.50 -15.95 -32.54
CA ILE A 408 1.16 -16.13 -33.95
C ILE A 408 -0.35 -16.13 -34.26
N ASP A 409 -1.18 -16.50 -33.27
CA ASP A 409 -2.65 -16.57 -33.39
C ASP A 409 -3.37 -15.52 -32.51
N VAL A 410 -2.65 -14.49 -32.03
CA VAL A 410 -3.21 -13.50 -31.10
C VAL A 410 -3.71 -12.28 -31.87
N ASP A 411 -5.03 -12.08 -31.86
CA ASP A 411 -5.71 -10.90 -32.40
C ASP A 411 -5.91 -9.82 -31.32
N GLY A 412 -6.42 -8.65 -31.72
CA GLY A 412 -6.72 -7.55 -30.81
C GLY A 412 -7.71 -7.88 -29.69
N LYS A 413 -8.60 -8.85 -29.92
CA LYS A 413 -9.57 -9.33 -28.90
C LYS A 413 -8.88 -10.20 -27.86
N LEU A 414 -7.95 -11.05 -28.27
CA LEU A 414 -7.13 -11.84 -27.37
C LEU A 414 -6.16 -10.96 -26.57
N LEU A 415 -5.59 -9.90 -27.16
CA LEU A 415 -4.82 -8.90 -26.41
C LEU A 415 -5.67 -8.19 -25.34
N CYS A 416 -6.91 -7.80 -25.68
CA CYS A 416 -7.85 -7.22 -24.72
C CYS A 416 -8.22 -8.23 -23.61
N THR A 417 -8.37 -9.51 -23.97
CA THR A 417 -8.63 -10.58 -23.00
C THR A 417 -7.42 -10.78 -22.08
N LEU A 418 -6.20 -10.74 -22.60
CA LEU A 418 -4.96 -10.78 -21.79
C LEU A 418 -4.87 -9.59 -20.85
N HIS A 419 -5.22 -8.39 -21.30
CA HIS A 419 -5.29 -7.20 -20.45
C HIS A 419 -6.33 -7.36 -19.33
N LYS A 420 -7.52 -7.91 -19.63
CA LYS A 420 -8.54 -8.21 -18.61
C LYS A 420 -8.12 -9.34 -17.65
N MET A 421 -7.41 -10.35 -18.15
CA MET A 421 -6.85 -11.42 -17.33
C MET A 421 -5.81 -10.86 -16.36
N LYS A 422 -4.99 -9.89 -16.77
CA LYS A 422 -4.08 -9.17 -15.86
C LYS A 422 -4.83 -8.53 -14.69
N GLN A 423 -5.94 -7.84 -14.96
CA GLN A 423 -6.74 -7.15 -13.94
C GLN A 423 -7.51 -8.11 -13.01
N SER A 424 -7.90 -9.28 -13.49
CA SER A 424 -8.75 -10.23 -12.75
C SER A 424 -8.00 -11.42 -12.13
N SER A 425 -6.86 -11.83 -12.70
CA SER A 425 -6.04 -12.94 -12.25
C SER A 425 -4.60 -12.83 -12.78
N ALA A 426 -3.75 -12.09 -12.06
CA ALA A 426 -2.34 -11.91 -12.41
C ALA A 426 -1.59 -13.24 -12.54
N ASP A 427 -1.89 -14.24 -11.71
CA ASP A 427 -1.30 -15.58 -11.79
C ASP A 427 -1.59 -16.29 -13.11
N SER A 428 -2.82 -16.20 -13.62
CA SER A 428 -3.20 -16.81 -14.89
C SER A 428 -2.56 -16.09 -16.07
N TYR A 429 -2.39 -14.77 -15.95
CA TYR A 429 -1.71 -13.93 -16.92
C TYR A 429 -0.22 -14.26 -17.01
N TYR A 430 0.51 -14.29 -15.89
CA TYR A 430 1.93 -14.60 -15.92
C TYR A 430 2.20 -16.06 -16.28
N LYS A 431 1.35 -17.02 -15.86
CA LYS A 431 1.46 -18.41 -16.35
C LYS A 431 1.25 -18.53 -17.87
N PHE A 432 0.39 -17.69 -18.44
CA PHE A 432 0.21 -17.62 -19.88
C PHE A 432 1.46 -17.06 -20.57
N LEU A 433 1.98 -15.92 -20.08
CA LEU A 433 3.20 -15.32 -20.62
C LEU A 433 4.40 -16.25 -20.49
N ASP A 434 4.60 -16.88 -19.33
CA ASP A 434 5.68 -17.84 -19.07
C ASP A 434 5.62 -19.00 -20.08
N LYS A 435 4.44 -19.61 -20.24
CA LYS A 435 4.23 -20.72 -21.19
C LYS A 435 4.45 -20.34 -22.67
N HIS A 436 4.15 -19.10 -23.04
CA HIS A 436 4.23 -18.64 -24.44
C HIS A 436 5.59 -17.99 -24.75
N PHE A 437 6.18 -17.23 -23.83
CA PHE A 437 7.46 -16.52 -24.01
C PHE A 437 8.66 -17.43 -23.70
N ASP A 438 8.58 -18.40 -22.77
CA ASP A 438 9.67 -19.35 -22.51
C ASP A 438 9.93 -20.31 -23.68
N ARG A 439 8.96 -20.49 -24.58
CA ARG A 439 9.15 -21.26 -25.80
C ARG A 439 10.15 -20.61 -26.75
N ILE A 440 10.48 -19.33 -26.53
CA ILE A 440 11.50 -18.59 -27.26
C ILE A 440 12.72 -18.50 -26.35
N GLN A 441 13.77 -19.27 -26.65
CA GLN A 441 15.05 -19.33 -25.89
C GLN A 441 15.77 -17.96 -25.70
N ALA A 442 15.21 -16.87 -26.25
CA ALA A 442 15.74 -15.52 -26.22
C ALA A 442 14.87 -14.51 -25.43
N ALA A 443 13.72 -14.91 -24.87
CA ALA A 443 12.89 -14.00 -24.08
C ALA A 443 13.59 -13.68 -22.73
N GLN A 444 13.98 -12.42 -22.54
CA GLN A 444 14.53 -11.94 -21.27
C GLN A 444 13.41 -11.37 -20.40
N MET A 445 13.61 -11.31 -19.08
CA MET A 445 12.66 -10.66 -18.16
C MET A 445 12.31 -9.21 -18.58
N SER A 446 13.20 -8.54 -19.30
CA SER A 446 12.96 -7.24 -19.93
C SER A 446 11.84 -7.23 -20.96
N ASP A 447 11.66 -8.32 -21.70
CA ASP A 447 10.69 -8.43 -22.78
C ASP A 447 9.27 -8.61 -22.22
N THR A 448 9.14 -9.42 -21.16
CA THR A 448 7.89 -9.57 -20.40
C THR A 448 7.46 -8.23 -19.81
N LEU A 449 8.39 -7.48 -19.21
CA LEU A 449 8.10 -6.16 -18.63
C LEU A 449 7.76 -5.10 -19.69
N LYS A 450 8.46 -5.12 -20.85
CA LYS A 450 8.18 -4.20 -21.96
C LYS A 450 6.83 -4.50 -22.60
N PHE A 451 6.51 -5.78 -22.82
CA PHE A 451 5.20 -6.21 -23.32
C PHE A 451 4.08 -5.81 -22.35
N ASP A 452 4.29 -5.99 -21.06
CA ASP A 452 3.30 -5.65 -20.03
C ASP A 452 3.00 -4.14 -19.99
N TYR A 453 4.03 -3.32 -20.03
CA TYR A 453 3.91 -1.86 -20.10
C TYR A 453 3.20 -1.39 -21.39
N GLU A 454 3.57 -1.95 -22.53
CA GLU A 454 2.97 -1.58 -23.82
C GLU A 454 1.51 -2.07 -23.94
N LEU A 455 1.18 -3.22 -23.35
CA LEU A 455 -0.19 -3.73 -23.26
C LEU A 455 -1.06 -2.83 -22.37
N GLU A 456 -0.52 -2.30 -21.26
CA GLU A 456 -1.21 -1.27 -20.48
C GLU A 456 -1.39 0.03 -21.28
N CYS A 457 -0.36 0.53 -21.95
CA CYS A 457 -0.48 1.74 -22.78
C CYS A 457 -1.53 1.57 -23.89
N LEU A 458 -1.67 0.35 -24.42
CA LEU A 458 -2.62 0.03 -25.48
C LEU A 458 -4.09 0.13 -25.03
N PHE A 459 -4.38 -0.18 -23.76
CA PHE A 459 -5.76 -0.28 -23.25
C PHE A 459 -6.13 0.71 -22.13
N ASN A 460 -5.17 1.33 -21.42
CA ASN A 460 -5.39 2.30 -20.33
C ASN A 460 -5.58 3.76 -20.81
N SER A 461 -6.06 3.99 -22.04
CA SER A 461 -6.57 5.33 -22.45
C SER A 461 -8.02 5.56 -22.00
N ILE A 462 -8.52 4.76 -21.06
CA ILE A 462 -9.87 4.86 -20.49
C ILE A 462 -9.75 4.68 -18.98
N GLU A 463 -9.59 5.81 -18.28
CA GLU A 463 -10.27 6.10 -17.02
C GLU A 463 -10.42 7.62 -16.88
#